data_AF-A0A0K8QAD5-F1
#
_entry.id   AF-A0A0K8QAD5-F1
#
_cell.length_a   1.000
_cell.length_b   1.000
_cell.length_c   1.000
_cell.angle_alpha   90.00
_cell.angle_beta   90.00
_cell.angle_gamma   90.00
#
_symmetry.space_group_name_H-M   'P 1'
#
loop_
_entity.id
_entity.type
_entity.pdbx_description
1 polymer ?
#
loop_
_entity_poly.entity_id
_entity_poly.type
_entity_poly.pdbx_seq_one_letter_code
_entity_poly.pdbx_strand_id
1 'polypeptide(L)'
;MVTKYLGTEFDIHGGGLDLRFPHHENEMAQSQAAGHGFANFWMHNGMVTYAGEKMSKSIGNTVSPAEMLELAPPRVVRYYLGQAQYRSVLDYQPRRCRRRPPRW
;
A
#
# COMPACT_ATOMS: atom_id res chain seq x y z
N MET A 1 11.60 -15.09 7.33
CA MET A 1 10.65 -15.84 6.46
C MET A 1 11.07 -15.82 5.00
N VAL A 2 11.36 -14.65 4.42
CA VAL A 2 11.72 -14.51 3.00
C VAL A 2 12.87 -15.41 2.55
N THR A 3 13.91 -15.56 3.38
CA THR A 3 15.09 -16.37 3.07
C THR A 3 14.80 -17.86 2.86
N LYS A 4 13.74 -18.39 3.48
CA LYS A 4 13.32 -19.78 3.32
C LYS A 4 12.81 -20.07 1.90
N TYR A 5 12.16 -19.11 1.27
CA TYR A 5 11.43 -19.32 0.02
C TYR A 5 12.10 -18.66 -1.20
N LEU A 6 12.82 -17.55 -0.99
CA LEU A 6 13.48 -16.79 -2.07
C LEU A 6 15.01 -16.91 -2.05
N GLY A 7 15.58 -17.55 -1.02
CA GLY A 7 17.02 -17.61 -0.81
C GLY A 7 17.56 -16.41 -0.04
N THR A 8 18.88 -16.42 0.20
CA THR A 8 19.59 -15.36 0.93
C THR A 8 19.76 -14.07 0.11
N GLU A 9 19.46 -14.12 -1.18
CA GLU A 9 19.47 -13.00 -2.11
C GLU A 9 18.35 -13.19 -3.14
N PHE A 10 17.62 -12.13 -3.44
CA PHE A 10 16.46 -12.11 -4.33
C PHE A 10 16.25 -10.72 -4.95
N ASP A 11 15.37 -10.63 -5.94
CA ASP A 11 15.28 -9.43 -6.78
C ASP A 11 14.51 -8.27 -6.15
N ILE A 12 13.26 -8.49 -5.73
CA ILE A 12 12.34 -7.40 -5.36
C ILE A 12 11.78 -7.62 -3.97
N HIS A 13 11.96 -6.63 -3.09
CA HIS A 13 11.28 -6.51 -1.82
C HIS A 13 10.34 -5.29 -1.82
N GLY A 14 9.12 -5.45 -1.32
CA GLY A 14 8.11 -4.40 -1.41
C GLY A 14 7.29 -4.21 -0.15
N GLY A 15 6.73 -3.02 0.01
CA GLY A 15 5.82 -2.70 1.11
C GLY A 15 5.29 -1.27 1.05
N GLY A 16 4.53 -0.86 2.07
CA GLY A 16 4.13 0.54 2.22
C GLY A 16 5.33 1.47 2.44
N LEU A 17 5.19 2.74 2.09
CA LEU A 17 6.23 3.76 2.35
C LEU A 17 6.57 3.87 3.85
N ASP A 18 5.58 3.67 4.71
CA ASP A 18 5.72 3.61 6.17
C ASP A 18 6.61 2.45 6.65
N LEU A 19 6.71 1.37 5.88
CA LEU A 19 7.58 0.24 6.22
C LEU A 19 9.05 0.50 5.89
N ARG A 20 9.38 1.55 5.12
CA ARG A 20 10.78 1.88 4.82
C ARG A 20 11.60 2.01 6.10
N PHE A 21 11.07 2.70 7.11
CA PHE A 21 11.71 2.85 8.41
C PHE A 21 10.70 2.72 9.55
N PRO A 22 11.02 1.98 10.63
CA PRO A 22 12.28 1.25 10.86
C PRO A 22 12.30 -0.15 10.25
N HIS A 23 11.19 -0.62 9.69
CA HIS A 23 10.99 -2.05 9.40
C HIS A 23 11.98 -2.60 8.35
N HIS A 24 11.93 -2.11 7.11
CA HIS A 24 12.82 -2.58 6.04
C HIS A 24 14.29 -2.27 6.31
N GLU A 25 14.58 -1.14 6.96
CA GLU A 25 15.94 -0.81 7.40
C GLU A 25 16.50 -1.88 8.36
N ASN A 26 15.68 -2.32 9.32
CA ASN A 26 16.06 -3.38 10.25
C ASN A 26 16.18 -4.74 9.54
N GLU A 27 15.33 -5.05 8.57
CA GLU A 27 15.45 -6.29 7.79
C GLU A 27 16.75 -6.33 6.98
N MET A 28 17.11 -5.20 6.37
CA MET A 28 18.39 -5.05 5.66
C MET A 28 19.56 -5.21 6.62
N ALA A 29 19.56 -4.52 7.75
CA ALA A 29 20.62 -4.60 8.76
C ALA A 29 20.80 -6.03 9.30
N GLN A 30 19.71 -6.72 9.64
CA GLN A 30 19.73 -8.11 10.11
C GLN A 30 20.28 -9.06 9.05
N SER A 31 19.88 -8.88 7.79
CA SER A 31 20.30 -9.74 6.69
C SER A 31 21.77 -9.54 6.35
N GLN A 32 22.24 -8.30 6.28
CA GLN A 32 23.64 -7.97 6.05
C GLN A 32 24.53 -8.45 7.19
N ALA A 33 24.09 -8.31 8.45
CA ALA A 33 24.81 -8.84 9.61
C ALA A 33 24.96 -10.37 9.57
N ALA A 34 24.01 -11.06 8.92
CA ALA A 34 24.06 -12.50 8.68
C ALA A 34 24.86 -12.88 7.40
N GLY A 35 25.40 -11.92 6.66
CA GLY A 35 26.14 -12.16 5.41
C GLY A 35 25.27 -12.40 4.18
N HIS A 36 24.00 -11.99 4.21
CA HIS A 36 23.05 -12.18 3.11
C HIS A 36 22.89 -10.90 2.27
N GLY A 37 22.83 -11.05 0.95
CA GLY A 37 22.59 -9.92 0.02
C GLY A 37 21.17 -9.34 0.09
N PHE A 38 20.19 -10.15 0.50
CA PHE A 38 18.78 -9.80 0.64
C PHE A 38 18.12 -9.34 -0.67
N ALA A 39 17.82 -8.06 -0.87
CA ALA A 39 17.00 -7.58 -2.00
C ALA A 39 17.74 -6.59 -2.89
N ASN A 40 17.74 -6.83 -4.20
CA ASN A 40 18.35 -5.94 -5.21
C ASN A 40 17.54 -4.65 -5.44
N PHE A 41 16.21 -4.74 -5.39
CA PHE A 41 15.30 -3.64 -5.65
C PHE A 41 14.25 -3.51 -4.55
N TRP A 42 14.05 -2.28 -4.08
CA TRP A 42 13.08 -1.94 -3.05
C TRP A 42 11.93 -1.11 -3.63
N MET A 43 10.71 -1.60 -3.50
CA MET A 43 9.51 -0.97 -4.03
C MET A 43 8.55 -0.54 -2.92
N HIS A 44 8.37 0.77 -2.75
CA HIS A 44 7.43 1.31 -1.77
C HIS A 44 6.23 1.97 -2.44
N ASN A 45 5.02 1.54 -2.06
CA ASN A 45 3.81 2.24 -2.49
C ASN A 45 3.57 3.51 -1.67
N GLY A 46 3.03 4.54 -2.32
CA GLY A 46 2.64 5.79 -1.70
C GLY A 46 1.55 5.59 -0.65
N MET A 47 1.42 6.59 0.22
CA MET A 47 0.40 6.61 1.26
C MET A 47 -0.98 6.85 0.68
N VAL A 48 -2.00 6.41 1.41
CA VAL A 48 -3.39 6.78 1.14
C VAL A 48 -3.82 7.81 2.19
N THR A 49 -4.38 8.92 1.75
CA THR A 49 -5.02 9.94 2.63
C THR A 49 -6.53 9.81 2.55
N TYR A 50 -7.25 10.34 3.54
CA TYR A 50 -8.70 10.44 3.52
C TYR A 50 -9.09 11.92 3.45
N ALA A 51 -9.61 12.34 2.30
CA ALA A 51 -10.04 13.71 2.05
C ALA A 51 -8.99 14.77 2.42
N GLY A 52 -7.73 14.55 2.03
CA GLY A 52 -6.58 15.41 2.30
C GLY A 52 -5.86 15.13 3.61
N GLU A 53 -6.45 14.36 4.52
CA GLU A 53 -5.88 14.10 5.85
C GLU A 53 -5.20 12.74 5.94
N LYS A 54 -4.18 12.63 6.79
CA LYS A 54 -3.56 11.33 7.09
C LYS A 54 -4.60 10.41 7.74
N MET A 55 -4.74 9.18 7.25
CA MET A 55 -5.62 8.19 7.87
C MET A 55 -5.10 7.81 9.27
N SER A 56 -5.99 7.83 10.26
CA SER A 56 -5.75 7.34 11.61
C SER A 56 -7.06 6.82 12.22
N LYS A 57 -6.96 5.67 12.88
CA LYS A 57 -8.09 5.08 13.61
C LYS A 57 -8.61 6.00 14.72
N SER A 58 -7.73 6.78 15.35
CA SER A 58 -8.08 7.64 16.49
C SER A 58 -9.03 8.78 16.14
N ILE A 59 -8.95 9.30 14.90
CA ILE A 59 -9.82 10.38 14.40
C ILE A 59 -10.95 9.85 13.51
N GLY A 60 -11.07 8.52 13.37
CA GLY A 60 -12.15 7.87 12.64
C GLY A 60 -12.13 8.07 11.12
N ASN A 61 -11.06 8.60 10.53
CA ASN A 61 -10.97 8.86 9.08
C ASN A 61 -10.32 7.69 8.32
N THR A 62 -10.67 6.46 8.68
CA THR A 62 -10.18 5.26 8.01
C THR A 62 -11.23 4.71 7.07
N VAL A 63 -10.79 3.94 6.08
CA VAL A 63 -11.68 3.12 5.26
C VAL A 63 -11.09 1.72 5.14
N SER A 64 -11.93 0.71 5.29
CA SER A 64 -11.60 -0.69 5.04
C SER A 64 -11.92 -1.08 3.60
N PRO A 65 -11.23 -2.11 3.06
CA PRO A 65 -11.60 -2.65 1.75
C PRO A 65 -13.06 -3.12 1.66
N ALA A 66 -13.63 -3.65 2.75
CA ALA A 66 -15.03 -4.08 2.80
C ALA A 66 -15.99 -2.89 2.59
N GLU A 67 -15.77 -1.78 3.31
CA GLU A 67 -16.55 -0.56 3.15
C GLU A 67 -16.43 0.03 1.73
N MET A 68 -15.25 -0.06 1.10
CA MET A 68 -15.10 0.36 -0.30
C MET A 68 -15.96 -0.50 -1.26
N LEU A 69 -16.05 -1.80 -0.99
CA LEU A 69 -16.80 -2.75 -1.82
C LEU A 69 -18.32 -2.65 -1.66
N GLU A 70 -18.80 -2.13 -0.52
CA GLU A 70 -20.20 -1.77 -0.33
C GLU A 70 -20.60 -0.55 -1.18
N LEU A 71 -19.65 0.35 -1.47
CA LEU A 71 -19.88 1.58 -2.23
C LEU A 71 -19.82 1.38 -3.75
N ALA A 72 -19.06 0.40 -4.23
CA ALA A 72 -18.88 0.13 -5.66
C ALA A 72 -18.40 -1.29 -5.97
N PRO A 73 -18.66 -1.81 -7.20
CA PRO A 73 -18.17 -3.12 -7.61
C PRO A 73 -16.64 -3.24 -7.54
N PRO A 74 -16.07 -4.44 -7.30
CA PRO A 74 -14.62 -4.64 -7.14
C PRO A 74 -13.77 -4.07 -8.28
N ARG A 75 -14.26 -4.13 -9.52
CA ARG A 75 -13.56 -3.57 -10.69
C ARG A 75 -13.44 -2.05 -10.63
N VAL A 76 -14.46 -1.36 -10.11
CA VAL A 76 -14.46 0.10 -9.93
C VAL A 76 -13.53 0.49 -8.80
N VAL A 77 -13.55 -0.23 -7.68
CA VAL A 77 -12.61 -0.03 -6.56
C VAL A 77 -11.16 -0.20 -7.02
N ARG A 78 -10.87 -1.28 -7.78
CA ARG A 78 -9.53 -1.51 -8.35
C ARG A 78 -9.12 -0.40 -9.32
N TYR A 79 -10.03 0.04 -10.18
CA TYR A 79 -9.77 1.14 -11.11
C TYR A 79 -9.45 2.42 -10.35
N TYR A 80 -10.25 2.75 -9.33
CA TYR A 80 -10.04 3.91 -8.45
C TYR A 80 -8.65 3.89 -7.79
N LEU A 81 -8.28 2.77 -7.15
CA LEU A 81 -6.98 2.62 -6.48
C LEU A 81 -5.80 2.68 -7.47
N GLY A 82 -6.03 2.32 -8.74
CA GLY A 82 -5.03 2.33 -9.81
C GLY A 82 -4.93 3.65 -10.59
N GLN A 83 -5.72 4.68 -10.27
CA GLN A 83 -5.66 5.96 -11.00
C GLN A 83 -4.40 6.78 -10.68
N ALA A 84 -3.83 6.61 -9.50
CA ALA A 84 -2.58 7.24 -9.12
C ALA A 84 -1.40 6.32 -9.48
N GLN A 85 -0.27 6.92 -9.88
CA GLN A 85 0.99 6.19 -9.98
C GLN A 85 1.33 5.62 -8.60
N TYR A 86 1.81 4.38 -8.52
CA TYR A 86 1.90 3.64 -7.25
C TYR A 86 2.77 4.30 -6.15
N ARG A 87 3.66 5.24 -6.48
CA ARG A 87 4.51 5.99 -5.53
C ARG A 87 3.91 7.34 -5.14
N SER A 88 2.85 7.78 -5.81
CA SER A 88 2.12 9.00 -5.47
C SER A 88 1.19 8.76 -4.28
N VAL A 89 0.91 9.84 -3.54
CA VAL A 89 -0.15 9.80 -2.53
C VAL A 89 -1.50 9.67 -3.25
N LEU A 90 -2.30 8.68 -2.84
CA LEU A 90 -3.66 8.54 -3.32
C LEU A 90 -4.60 9.19 -2.30
N ASP A 91 -5.32 10.23 -2.72
CA ASP A 91 -6.36 10.82 -1.88
C ASP A 91 -7.68 10.06 -2.01
N TYR A 92 -8.08 9.36 -0.94
CA TYR A 92 -9.37 8.69 -0.87
C TYR A 92 -10.49 9.68 -0.64
N GLN A 93 -11.40 9.77 -1.61
CA GLN A 93 -12.63 10.54 -1.53
C GLN A 93 -13.83 9.61 -1.75
N PRO A 94 -14.62 9.28 -0.72
CA PRO A 94 -15.75 8.34 -0.83
C PRO A 94 -16.72 8.69 -1.96
N ARG A 95 -16.95 9.99 -2.20
CA ARG A 95 -17.82 10.48 -3.29
C ARG A 95 -17.33 10.11 -4.68
N ARG A 96 -16.01 10.00 -4.88
CA ARG A 96 -15.39 9.61 -6.17
C ARG A 96 -15.39 8.10 -6.38
N CYS A 97 -15.44 7.35 -5.29
CA CYS A 97 -15.51 5.89 -5.31
C CYS A 97 -16.94 5.36 -5.56
N ARG A 98 -17.98 6.15 -5.27
CA ARG A 98 -19.37 5.72 -5.44
C ARG A 98 -19.77 5.50 -6.90
N ARG A 99 -20.54 4.43 -7.14
CA ARG A 99 -21.28 4.25 -8.39
C ARG A 99 -22.24 5.43 -8.59
N ARG A 100 -22.09 6.17 -9.69
CA ARG A 100 -23.14 7.11 -10.13
C ARG A 100 -24.41 6.29 -10.40
N PRO A 101 -25.58 6.64 -9.82
CA PRO A 101 -26.83 6.00 -10.23
C PRO A 101 -26.99 6.18 -11.74
N PRO A 102 -27.54 5.17 -12.45
CA PRO A 102 -27.78 5.30 -13.88
C PRO A 102 -28.59 6.57 -14.13
N ARG A 103 -28.08 7.43 -15.01
CA ARG A 103 -28.83 8.55 -15.57
C ARG A 103 -29.63 7.99 -16.74
N TRP A 104 -30.77 7.40 -16.43
CA TRP A 104 -31.87 7.16 -17.36
C TRP A 104 -33.15 7.42 -16.60
#